data_AF-A0A7J9Q9D7-F1
#
_entry.id   AF-A0A7J9Q9D7-F1
#
_cell.length_a   1.000
_cell.length_b   1.000
_cell.length_c   1.000
_cell.angle_alpha   90.00
_cell.angle_beta   90.00
_cell.angle_gamma   90.00
#
_symmetry.space_group_name_H-M   'P 1'
#
loop_
_entity.id
_entity.type
_entity.pdbx_description
1 polymer ?
#
loop_
_entity_poly.entity_id
_entity_poly.type
_entity_poly.pdbx_seq_one_letter_code
_entity_poly.pdbx_strand_id
1 'polypeptide(L)'
;VPERKLSEGLVDAAISAATRDPRFPPVTEEELDKITFEVTVLSPPEEIKVNEYSEYLSQIKVGTDGLIVENEFTSGLLLPQVPTEYGWNEKEFLEYTCQKAGLNKDAWKDESTKISKFQGIIFKEEEPNGNIIRESANDLL
;
A
#
# COMPACT_ATOMS: atom_id res chain seq x y z
N VAL A 1 3.54 6.12 -10.92
CA VAL A 1 2.30 6.54 -11.65
C VAL A 1 1.62 5.27 -12.17
N PRO A 2 0.29 5.17 -12.29
CA PRO A 2 -0.34 3.95 -12.76
C PRO A 2 0.16 3.57 -14.15
N GLU A 3 0.74 2.37 -14.29
CA GLU A 3 1.39 1.94 -15.53
C GLU A 3 0.45 1.20 -16.49
N ARG A 4 -0.68 0.69 -15.97
CA ARG A 4 -1.65 -0.14 -16.71
C ARG A 4 -3.08 0.18 -16.30
N LYS A 5 -4.04 -0.28 -17.10
CA LYS A 5 -5.47 -0.23 -16.74
C LYS A 5 -5.73 -1.13 -15.54
N LEU A 6 -6.68 -0.74 -14.68
CA LEU A 6 -7.05 -1.52 -13.48
C LEU A 6 -7.40 -2.97 -13.82
N SER A 7 -8.16 -3.21 -14.89
CA SER A 7 -8.53 -4.56 -15.32
C SER A 7 -7.32 -5.44 -15.67
N GLU A 8 -6.27 -4.86 -16.26
CA GLU A 8 -5.05 -5.59 -16.63
C GLU A 8 -4.14 -5.79 -15.40
N GLY A 9 -4.01 -4.74 -14.57
CA GLY A 9 -3.24 -4.81 -13.33
C GLY A 9 -3.81 -5.81 -12.33
N LEU A 10 -5.15 -5.89 -12.23
CA LEU A 10 -5.83 -6.86 -11.36
C LEU A 10 -5.49 -8.30 -11.73
N VAL A 11 -5.53 -8.65 -13.02
CA VAL A 11 -5.23 -10.01 -13.48
C VAL A 11 -3.77 -10.37 -13.22
N ASP A 12 -2.83 -9.47 -13.52
CA ASP A 12 -1.40 -9.72 -13.28
C ASP A 12 -1.09 -9.82 -11.77
N ALA A 13 -1.69 -8.96 -10.94
CA ALA A 13 -1.55 -9.00 -9.49
C ALA A 13 -2.11 -10.29 -8.90
N ALA A 14 -3.28 -10.76 -9.34
CA ALA A 14 -3.87 -12.00 -8.88
C ALA A 14 -2.99 -13.21 -9.22
N ILE A 15 -2.50 -13.30 -10.47
CA ILE A 15 -1.56 -14.36 -10.89
C ILE A 15 -0.26 -14.29 -10.08
N SER A 16 0.29 -13.08 -9.89
CA SER A 16 1.52 -12.89 -9.13
C SER A 16 1.37 -13.30 -7.67
N ALA A 17 0.27 -12.93 -7.02
CA ALA A 17 -0.01 -13.30 -5.63
C ALA A 17 -0.15 -14.83 -5.46
N ALA A 18 -0.83 -15.49 -6.40
CA ALA A 18 -1.04 -16.94 -6.34
C ALA A 18 0.20 -17.77 -6.73
N THR A 19 1.07 -17.26 -7.62
CA THR A 19 2.10 -18.12 -8.26
C THR A 19 3.53 -17.60 -8.19
N ARG A 20 3.76 -16.34 -7.81
CA ARG A 20 5.08 -15.68 -7.88
C ARG A 20 5.55 -15.09 -6.55
N ASP A 21 4.80 -15.22 -5.45
CA ASP A 21 5.27 -14.79 -4.13
C ASP A 21 6.36 -15.76 -3.63
N PRO A 22 7.62 -15.32 -3.48
CA PRO A 22 8.74 -16.22 -3.15
C PRO A 22 8.67 -16.78 -1.72
N ARG A 23 7.75 -16.28 -0.88
CA ARG A 23 7.60 -16.71 0.50
C ARG A 23 6.73 -17.97 0.63
N PHE A 24 5.96 -18.32 -0.40
CA PHE A 24 5.01 -19.42 -0.40
C PHE A 24 5.16 -20.28 -1.68
N PRO A 25 4.82 -21.58 -1.65
CA PRO A 25 4.65 -22.34 -2.89
C PRO A 25 3.46 -21.79 -3.70
N PRO A 26 3.43 -22.00 -5.03
CA PRO A 26 2.27 -21.62 -5.85
C PRO A 26 0.99 -22.32 -5.39
N VAL A 27 -0.11 -21.57 -5.37
CA VAL A 27 -1.46 -22.06 -5.06
C VAL A 27 -1.88 -23.11 -6.09
N THR A 28 -2.44 -24.22 -5.61
CA THR A 28 -2.98 -25.29 -6.45
C THR A 28 -4.46 -25.07 -6.78
N GLU A 29 -4.96 -25.72 -7.84
CA GLU A 29 -6.38 -25.62 -8.23
C GLU A 29 -7.33 -26.06 -7.10
N GLU A 30 -6.95 -27.07 -6.31
CA GLU A 30 -7.76 -27.58 -5.19
C GLU A 30 -7.83 -26.64 -3.98
N GLU A 31 -6.94 -25.63 -3.93
CA GLU A 31 -6.93 -24.62 -2.87
C GLU A 31 -7.82 -23.43 -3.21
N LEU A 32 -8.16 -23.22 -4.49
CA LEU A 32 -8.95 -22.06 -4.92
C LEU A 32 -10.31 -22.00 -4.22
N ASP A 33 -10.95 -23.15 -3.99
CA ASP A 33 -12.23 -23.24 -3.28
C ASP A 33 -12.10 -23.19 -1.74
N LYS A 34 -10.89 -23.03 -1.22
CA LYS A 34 -10.57 -23.05 0.23
C LYS A 34 -9.93 -21.75 0.73
N ILE A 35 -9.67 -20.80 -0.16
CA ILE A 35 -9.07 -19.50 0.16
C ILE A 35 -10.06 -18.38 -0.17
N THR A 36 -9.87 -17.24 0.49
CA THR A 36 -10.59 -16.01 0.20
C THR A 36 -9.70 -15.07 -0.59
N PHE A 37 -10.28 -14.35 -1.54
CA PHE A 37 -9.57 -13.32 -2.30
C PHE A 37 -9.79 -11.93 -1.71
N GLU A 38 -8.74 -11.13 -1.72
CA GLU A 38 -8.78 -9.71 -1.34
C GLU A 38 -8.09 -8.88 -2.42
N VAL A 39 -8.75 -7.79 -2.83
CA VAL A 39 -8.25 -6.81 -3.80
C VAL A 39 -8.24 -5.44 -3.16
N THR A 40 -7.05 -4.84 -3.09
CA THR A 40 -6.90 -3.43 -2.72
C THR A 40 -6.73 -2.58 -3.98
N VAL A 41 -7.67 -1.67 -4.24
CA VAL A 41 -7.62 -0.72 -5.36
C VAL A 41 -7.08 0.61 -4.84
N LEU A 42 -6.00 1.09 -5.46
CA LEU A 42 -5.31 2.31 -5.04
C LEU A 42 -5.67 3.51 -5.93
N SER A 43 -5.82 4.68 -5.31
CA SER A 43 -5.81 5.94 -6.05
C SER A 43 -4.44 6.16 -6.70
N PRO A 44 -4.36 6.96 -7.78
CA PRO A 44 -3.07 7.43 -8.27
C PRO A 44 -2.29 8.10 -7.13
N PRO A 45 -0.99 7.78 -6.93
CA PRO A 45 -0.19 8.45 -5.92
C PRO A 45 0.02 9.92 -6.24
N GLU A 46 -0.13 10.77 -5.23
CA GLU A 46 0.11 12.20 -5.27
C GLU A 46 1.36 12.53 -4.47
N GLU A 47 2.33 13.19 -5.11
CA GLU A 47 3.56 13.65 -4.44
C GLU A 47 3.23 14.72 -3.40
N ILE A 48 3.73 14.53 -2.18
CA ILE A 48 3.61 15.54 -1.12
C ILE A 48 4.74 16.55 -1.32
N LYS A 49 4.40 17.77 -1.70
CA LYS A 49 5.37 18.85 -1.87
C LYS A 49 5.42 19.71 -0.62
N VAL A 50 6.61 19.86 -0.06
CA VAL A 50 6.88 20.64 1.15
C VAL A 50 8.04 21.60 0.91
N ASN A 51 8.07 22.71 1.64
CA ASN A 51 9.24 23.60 1.65
C ASN A 51 10.25 23.17 2.72
N GLU A 52 9.75 22.60 3.82
CA GLU A 52 10.52 22.11 4.95
C GLU A 52 10.08 20.69 5.27
N TYR A 53 11.02 19.77 5.54
CA TYR A 53 10.68 18.36 5.78
C TYR A 53 9.65 18.19 6.92
N SER A 54 9.67 19.05 7.93
CA SER A 54 8.74 18.98 9.06
C SER A 54 7.27 19.12 8.65
N GLU A 55 6.97 19.71 7.50
CA GLU A 55 5.62 19.85 6.95
C GLU A 55 5.02 18.52 6.51
N TYR A 56 5.83 17.48 6.22
CA TYR A 56 5.30 16.17 5.82
C TYR A 56 4.33 15.61 6.86
N LEU A 57 4.62 15.81 8.14
CA LEU A 57 3.81 15.27 9.24
C LEU A 57 2.39 15.82 9.26
N SER A 58 2.15 17.04 8.77
CA SER A 58 0.80 17.63 8.71
C SER A 58 0.04 17.30 7.43
N GLN A 59 0.72 16.76 6.42
CA GLN A 59 0.16 16.41 5.11
C GLN A 59 -0.28 14.95 5.00
N ILE A 60 0.06 14.14 6.01
CA ILE A 60 -0.19 12.70 6.08
C ILE A 60 -1.26 12.45 7.15
N LYS A 61 -2.22 11.59 6.84
CA LYS A 61 -3.27 11.18 7.77
C LYS A 61 -3.26 9.67 7.97
N VAL A 62 -2.89 9.23 9.17
CA VAL A 62 -2.96 7.81 9.57
C VAL A 62 -4.38 7.27 9.45
N GLY A 63 -4.50 6.04 8.93
CA GLY A 63 -5.79 5.39 8.70
C GLY A 63 -6.55 5.95 7.49
N THR A 64 -5.92 6.80 6.68
CA THR A 64 -6.51 7.28 5.42
C THR A 64 -5.50 7.20 4.29
N ASP A 65 -4.30 7.71 4.52
CA ASP A 65 -3.24 7.75 3.52
C ASP A 65 -2.35 6.50 3.62
N GLY A 66 -2.05 5.90 2.48
CA GLY A 66 -0.90 5.03 2.26
C GLY A 66 0.28 5.88 1.81
N LEU A 67 1.50 5.41 2.06
CA LEU A 67 2.72 6.13 1.71
C LEU A 67 3.59 5.33 0.75
N ILE A 68 4.20 6.06 -0.17
CA ILE A 68 5.28 5.61 -1.04
C ILE A 68 6.49 6.49 -0.74
N VAL A 69 7.61 5.85 -0.41
CA VAL A 69 8.91 6.50 -0.28
C VAL A 69 9.80 5.96 -1.40
N GLU A 70 10.35 6.87 -2.19
CA GLU A 70 11.22 6.57 -3.34
C GLU A 70 12.51 7.38 -3.24
N ASN A 71 13.63 6.76 -3.56
CA ASN A 71 14.86 7.45 -3.93
C ASN A 71 15.33 6.97 -5.32
N GLU A 72 16.53 7.37 -5.75
CA GLU A 72 17.06 7.01 -7.08
C GLU A 72 17.13 5.49 -7.35
N PHE A 73 17.24 4.64 -6.32
CA PHE A 73 17.52 3.21 -6.48
C PHE A 73 16.49 2.28 -5.85
N THR A 74 15.71 2.76 -4.88
CA THR A 74 14.81 1.94 -4.09
C THR A 74 13.46 2.60 -3.86
N SER A 75 12.46 1.77 -3.60
CA SER A 75 11.10 2.20 -3.32
C SER A 75 10.49 1.30 -2.24
N GLY A 76 9.65 1.88 -1.40
CA GLY A 76 8.90 1.20 -0.36
C GLY A 76 7.51 1.78 -0.25
N LEU A 77 6.53 0.91 -0.04
CA LEU A 77 5.13 1.27 0.12
C LEU A 77 4.55 0.61 1.36
N LEU A 78 3.73 1.36 2.10
CA LEU A 78 2.87 0.84 3.16
C LEU A 78 1.42 1.32 2.97
N LEU A 79 0.47 0.40 3.17
CA LEU A 79 -0.95 0.64 2.97
C LEU A 79 -1.58 1.45 4.12
N PRO A 80 -2.73 2.13 3.92
CA PRO A 80 -3.37 2.98 4.92
C PRO A 80 -3.68 2.31 6.27
N GLN A 81 -3.99 1.01 6.27
CA GLN A 81 -4.36 0.26 7.48
C GLN A 81 -3.17 -0.08 8.37
N VAL A 82 -1.98 -0.24 7.79
CA VAL A 82 -0.77 -0.65 8.52
C VAL A 82 -0.47 0.25 9.73
N PRO A 83 -0.38 1.59 9.60
CA PRO A 83 -0.09 2.43 10.76
C PRO A 83 -1.19 2.34 11.84
N THR A 84 -2.45 2.10 11.47
CA THR A 84 -3.54 1.93 12.43
C THR A 84 -3.43 0.60 13.19
N GLU A 85 -3.10 -0.50 12.52
CA GLU A 85 -2.93 -1.82 13.14
C GLU A 85 -1.79 -1.84 14.17
N TYR A 86 -0.71 -1.11 13.90
CA TYR A 86 0.45 -1.03 14.77
C TYR A 86 0.44 0.17 15.74
N GLY A 87 -0.57 1.03 15.67
CA GLY A 87 -0.70 2.21 16.53
C GLY A 87 0.38 3.29 16.30
N TRP A 88 0.85 3.41 15.06
CA TRP A 88 1.87 4.39 14.67
C TRP A 88 1.27 5.78 14.45
N ASN A 89 2.01 6.81 14.82
CA ASN A 89 1.75 8.19 14.36
C ASN A 89 2.35 8.46 12.97
N GLU A 90 2.09 9.64 12.40
CA GLU A 90 2.54 10.03 11.06
C GLU A 90 4.06 9.96 10.89
N LYS A 91 4.81 10.31 11.95
CA LYS A 91 6.27 10.25 11.93
C LYS A 91 6.76 8.82 11.90
N GLU A 92 6.25 7.97 12.77
CA GLU A 92 6.59 6.54 12.80
C GLU A 92 6.22 5.89 11.46
N PHE A 93 5.05 6.23 10.92
CA PHE A 93 4.60 5.72 9.63
C PHE A 93 5.57 6.08 8.48
N LEU A 94 6.04 7.33 8.42
CA LEU A 94 7.09 7.74 7.50
C LEU A 94 8.40 6.97 7.70
N GLU A 95 8.88 6.90 8.95
CA GLU A 95 10.13 6.22 9.29
C GLU A 95 10.11 4.74 8.88
N TYR A 96 8.99 4.05 9.14
CA TYR A 96 8.81 2.64 8.74
C TYR A 96 8.64 2.48 7.23
N THR A 97 8.04 3.45 6.54
CA THR A 97 7.98 3.44 5.07
C THR A 97 9.37 3.62 4.45
N CYS A 98 10.22 4.49 5.02
CA CYS A 98 11.63 4.59 4.61
C CYS A 98 12.37 3.27 4.81
N GLN A 99 12.19 2.60 5.96
CA GLN A 99 12.80 1.29 6.19
C GLN A 99 12.29 0.22 5.22
N LYS A 100 11.00 0.27 4.86
CA LYS A 100 10.42 -0.61 3.85
C LYS A 100 11.06 -0.40 2.47
N ALA A 101 11.49 0.82 2.16
CA ALA A 101 12.28 1.17 0.98
C ALA A 101 13.76 0.78 1.10
N GLY A 102 14.19 0.16 2.21
CA GLY A 102 15.59 -0.17 2.47
C GLY A 102 16.46 1.03 2.88
N LEU A 103 15.83 2.14 3.31
CA LEU A 103 16.51 3.38 3.68
C LEU A 103 16.60 3.55 5.20
N ASN A 104 17.42 4.51 5.64
CA ASN A 104 17.42 4.97 7.03
C ASN A 104 16.08 5.60 7.40
N LYS A 105 15.70 5.51 8.68
CA LYS A 105 14.42 6.02 9.20
C LYS A 105 14.20 7.50 8.91
N ASP A 106 15.25 8.31 8.89
CA ASP A 106 15.20 9.75 8.68
C ASP A 106 15.40 10.17 7.21
N ALA A 107 15.46 9.23 6.27
CA ALA A 107 15.66 9.51 4.85
C ALA A 107 14.57 10.43 4.27
N TRP A 108 13.36 10.43 4.83
CA TRP A 108 12.28 11.35 4.45
C TRP A 108 12.60 12.85 4.64
N LYS A 109 13.68 13.17 5.35
CA LYS A 109 14.16 14.56 5.51
C LYS A 109 15.13 14.99 4.42
N ASP A 110 15.63 14.05 3.63
CA ASP A 110 16.55 14.31 2.51
C ASP A 110 15.75 14.79 1.28
N GLU A 111 16.23 15.84 0.62
CA GLU A 111 15.62 16.38 -0.60
C GLU A 111 15.59 15.37 -1.76
N SER A 112 16.50 14.39 -1.75
CA SER A 112 16.55 13.31 -2.74
C SER A 112 15.48 12.23 -2.52
N THR A 113 14.79 12.25 -1.37
CA THR A 113 13.72 11.31 -1.06
C THR A 113 12.37 11.88 -1.45
N LYS A 114 11.71 11.24 -2.41
CA LYS A 114 10.36 11.57 -2.82
C LYS A 114 9.35 10.84 -1.95
N ILE A 115 8.35 11.57 -1.48
CA ILE A 115 7.24 11.03 -0.69
C ILE A 115 5.94 11.28 -1.43
N SER A 116 5.20 10.22 -1.68
CA SER A 116 3.85 10.30 -2.26
C SER A 116 2.84 9.64 -1.34
N LYS A 117 1.61 10.15 -1.35
CA LYS A 117 0.48 9.52 -0.68
C LYS A 117 -0.54 9.00 -1.66
N PHE A 118 -1.30 8.00 -1.26
CA PHE A 118 -2.41 7.45 -2.01
C PHE A 118 -3.49 6.97 -1.02
N GLN A 119 -4.68 6.68 -1.53
CA GLN A 119 -5.75 6.07 -0.75
C GLN A 119 -6.08 4.70 -1.34
N GLY A 120 -6.69 3.84 -0.52
CA GLY A 120 -7.04 2.47 -0.90
C GLY A 120 -8.47 2.12 -0.52
N ILE A 121 -9.10 1.32 -1.38
CA ILE A 121 -10.38 0.64 -1.11
C ILE A 121 -10.11 -0.85 -1.16
N ILE A 122 -10.62 -1.60 -0.19
CA ILE A 122 -10.47 -3.04 -0.11
C ILE A 122 -11.79 -3.70 -0.49
N PHE A 123 -11.71 -4.74 -1.31
CA PHE A 123 -12.79 -5.67 -1.61
C PHE A 123 -12.33 -7.06 -1.21
N LYS A 124 -13.09 -7.74 -0.34
CA LYS A 124 -12.72 -9.08 0.12
C LYS A 124 -13.91 -10.01 0.22
N GLU A 125 -13.68 -11.29 0.00
CA GLU A 125 -14.66 -12.35 0.26
C GLU A 125 -14.79 -12.62 1.77
N GLU A 126 -16.02 -12.79 2.26
CA GLU A 126 -16.26 -13.19 3.66
C GLU A 126 -15.92 -14.67 3.92
N GLU A 127 -16.14 -15.51 2.92
CA GLU A 127 -15.82 -16.94 2.89
C GLU A 127 -15.51 -17.35 1.43
N PRO A 128 -14.80 -18.47 1.18
CA PRO A 128 -14.44 -18.87 -0.18
C PRO A 128 -15.67 -18.95 -1.10
N ASN A 129 -15.61 -18.26 -2.25
CA ASN A 129 -16.73 -18.12 -3.20
C ASN A 129 -18.01 -17.47 -2.61
N GLY A 130 -17.90 -16.77 -1.48
CA GLY A 130 -19.00 -16.15 -0.75
C GLY A 130 -19.30 -14.71 -1.21
N ASN A 131 -19.94 -13.95 -0.32
CA ASN A 131 -20.21 -12.53 -0.57
C ASN A 131 -18.91 -11.72 -0.55
N ILE A 132 -18.85 -10.72 -1.42
CA ILE A 132 -17.77 -9.72 -1.43
C ILE A 132 -18.23 -8.51 -0.63
N ILE A 133 -17.48 -8.17 0.41
CA ILE A 133 -17.66 -6.94 1.17
C ILE A 133 -16.63 -5.89 0.76
N ARG A 134 -17.06 -4.64 0.85
CA ARG A 134 -16.22 -3.48 0.63
C ARG A 134 -15.80 -2.92 1.99
N GLU A 135 -14.50 -2.86 2.21
CA GLU A 135 -13.91 -2.13 3.33
C GLU A 135 -13.23 -0.87 2.79
N SER A 136 -13.58 0.27 3.37
CA SER A 136 -12.88 1.51 3.08
C SER A 136 -12.31 2.05 4.37
N ALA A 137 -11.07 2.52 4.30
CA ALA A 137 -10.48 3.32 5.37
C ALA A 137 -11.19 4.69 5.50
N ASN A 138 -12.07 5.04 4.54
CA ASN A 138 -12.81 6.28 4.50
C ASN A 138 -14.15 6.09 3.73
N ASP A 139 -15.30 6.41 4.32
CA ASP A 139 -16.64 6.26 3.68
C ASP A 139 -16.87 7.14 2.42
N LEU A 140 -15.82 7.84 1.94
CA LEU A 140 -15.89 8.89 0.91
C LEU A 140 -15.41 8.46 -0.48
N LEU A 141 -15.03 7.19 -0.66
CA LEU A 141 -14.74 6.60 -1.97
C LEU A 141 -15.90 5.73 -2.45
#